data_AF-A0A930YJ66-F1
#
_entry.id   AF-A0A930YJ66-F1
#
_cell.length_a   1.000
_cell.length_b   1.000
_cell.length_c   1.000
_cell.angle_alpha   90.00
_cell.angle_beta   90.00
_cell.angle_gamma   90.00
#
_symmetry.space_group_name_H-M   'P 1'
#
loop_
_entity.id
_entity.type
_entity.pdbx_description
1 polymer ?
#
loop_
_entity_poly.entity_id
_entity_poly.type
_entity_poly.pdbx_seq_one_letter_code
_entity_poly.pdbx_strand_id
1 'polypeptide(L)'
;MFRMPPMIEAPGGRLAVRQDLAHIVVRELPATGERRYGLAYQVWETDPRAFVRRVVVAWVPVEEMPDAMGFRDELPSPDGTRVRRQMWDMIAGAMSANELDPDSDVPPLGAYPPGVQHDPRLARGVMDNLEALRDTWCVFAAWQPDGEAFWVRTQGFFSCVGLDGSVSPRLALERKGLVTTTWLPVAEYSHDVEGLPGRRLRETFADGTAFLDGSPREDVMRPYVVPVADDGWVAAEHGQVHPAPSAPSAPSAPSASTAGTVTVRVADWSPEAVVGGIDDLTRQLTDDLPGRADDSRIVIRFVVGDHEVSEDEFFDRVRDEVPEASAALGRLVDRAAEVMAKEFLFSDPEEGVGLLARAVRAYGILAPDPWPTLTAYGRVVDAEHEYTFAGETVPAVLAARGWSSEAVDFVFWVMIRNYFNTLPDLEVVWTGWGLRGAVVDRDPVALARRVVDLHLDDIVSRRYEVSRHPGGLEQLAGDLPEPYEPWVEAFLVAASDRLTEV
;
A
#
# COMPACT_ATOMS: atom_id res chain seq x y z
N MET A 1 9.86 -14.10 -12.22
CA MET A 1 10.93 -13.22 -12.75
C MET A 1 10.88 -11.97 -11.90
N PHE A 2 11.99 -11.56 -11.28
CA PHE A 2 11.96 -10.35 -10.43
C PHE A 2 11.91 -9.13 -11.35
N ARG A 3 10.98 -8.22 -11.12
CA ARG A 3 10.95 -6.95 -11.86
C ARG A 3 12.05 -6.07 -11.31
N MET A 4 13.03 -5.72 -12.14
CA MET A 4 14.10 -4.81 -11.75
C MET A 4 13.53 -3.43 -11.36
N PRO A 5 14.02 -2.81 -10.27
CA PRO A 5 13.64 -1.46 -9.90
C PRO A 5 13.94 -0.47 -11.04
N PRO A 6 13.12 0.61 -11.19
CA PRO A 6 13.37 1.61 -12.22
C PRO A 6 14.71 2.34 -11.97
N MET A 7 15.34 2.78 -13.06
CA MET A 7 16.45 3.73 -12.97
C MET A 7 15.86 5.14 -12.78
N ILE A 8 16.44 5.90 -11.86
CA ILE A 8 16.01 7.25 -11.50
C ILE A 8 17.10 8.20 -11.95
N GLU A 9 16.82 8.99 -12.99
CA GLU A 9 17.77 9.91 -13.60
C GLU A 9 18.03 11.12 -12.69
N ALA A 10 19.30 11.53 -12.61
CA ALA A 10 19.70 12.78 -11.97
C ALA A 10 19.23 13.99 -12.81
N PRO A 11 19.08 15.19 -12.23
CA PRO A 11 18.61 16.38 -12.94
C PRO A 11 19.39 16.74 -14.21
N GLY A 12 20.67 16.37 -14.29
CA GLY A 12 21.52 16.56 -15.47
C GLY A 12 21.42 15.46 -16.54
N GLY A 13 20.60 14.42 -16.33
CA GLY A 13 20.34 13.33 -17.27
C GLY A 13 21.52 12.38 -17.55
N ARG A 14 22.75 12.71 -17.13
CA ARG A 14 23.96 11.91 -17.39
C ARG A 14 24.06 10.65 -16.52
N LEU A 15 23.59 10.75 -15.27
CA LEU A 15 23.69 9.69 -14.29
C LEU A 15 22.30 9.26 -13.86
N ALA A 16 22.17 7.99 -13.48
CA ALA A 16 20.97 7.45 -12.87
C ALA A 16 21.33 6.55 -11.70
N VAL A 17 20.42 6.41 -10.76
CA VAL A 17 20.54 5.48 -9.63
C VAL A 17 19.44 4.44 -9.66
N ARG A 18 19.73 3.25 -9.15
CA ARG A 18 18.77 2.15 -9.02
C ARG A 18 19.05 1.42 -7.72
N GLN A 19 18.01 1.01 -7.00
CA GLN A 19 18.19 0.16 -5.83
C GLN A 19 18.88 -1.15 -6.22
N ASP A 20 19.86 -1.58 -5.42
CA ASP A 20 20.59 -2.82 -5.69
C ASP A 20 20.01 -3.99 -4.87
N LEU A 21 19.44 -4.96 -5.58
CA LEU A 21 18.93 -6.20 -4.98
C LEU A 21 19.93 -7.35 -5.10
N ALA A 22 21.02 -7.15 -5.83
CA ALA A 22 22.03 -8.18 -6.08
C ALA A 22 23.19 -8.11 -5.08
N HIS A 23 23.20 -7.14 -4.17
CA HIS A 23 24.31 -6.92 -3.25
C HIS A 23 23.87 -6.42 -1.87
N ILE A 24 24.29 -7.14 -0.83
CA ILE A 24 24.18 -6.72 0.57
C ILE A 24 25.58 -6.79 1.19
N VAL A 25 26.06 -5.66 1.70
CA VAL A 25 27.38 -5.59 2.35
C VAL A 25 27.22 -6.00 3.81
N VAL A 26 28.06 -6.89 4.32
CA VAL A 26 28.06 -7.23 5.75
C VAL A 26 29.29 -6.62 6.41
N ARG A 27 29.10 -5.90 7.51
CA ARG A 27 30.20 -5.36 8.30
C ARG A 27 29.95 -5.52 9.78
N GLU A 28 31.01 -5.79 10.52
CA GLU A 28 30.98 -5.88 11.97
C GLU A 28 31.50 -4.58 12.59
N LEU A 29 30.78 -4.05 13.56
CA LEU A 29 31.18 -2.87 14.33
C LEU A 29 32.35 -3.25 15.26
N PRO A 30 33.54 -2.66 15.09
CA PRO A 30 34.73 -3.07 15.86
C PRO A 30 34.57 -2.94 17.37
N ALA A 31 33.74 -1.99 17.83
CA ALA A 31 33.55 -1.70 19.26
C ALA A 31 32.57 -2.66 19.96
N THR A 32 31.59 -3.20 19.24
CA THR A 32 30.50 -4.00 19.82
C THR A 32 30.45 -5.44 19.31
N GLY A 33 31.19 -5.76 18.24
CA GLY A 33 31.04 -7.03 17.51
C GLY A 33 29.67 -7.16 16.81
N GLU A 34 28.90 -6.07 16.76
CA GLU A 34 27.55 -6.09 16.20
C GLU A 34 27.60 -6.10 14.69
N ARG A 35 26.85 -7.03 14.08
CA ARG A 35 26.79 -7.20 12.63
C ARG A 35 25.74 -6.25 12.03
N ARG A 36 26.14 -5.50 11.01
CA ARG A 36 25.31 -4.57 10.25
C ARG A 36 25.28 -4.98 8.77
N TYR A 37 24.12 -4.81 8.17
CA TYR A 37 23.84 -5.09 6.76
C TYR A 37 23.70 -3.76 6.03
N GLY A 38 24.50 -3.60 4.98
CA GLY A 38 24.59 -2.43 4.13
C GLY A 38 23.70 -2.62 2.92
N LEU A 39 22.64 -1.82 2.85
CA LEU A 39 21.72 -1.75 1.71
C LEU A 39 22.34 -0.81 0.66
N ALA A 40 22.27 -1.18 -0.62
CA ALA A 40 23.03 -0.51 -1.66
C ALA A 40 22.16 0.04 -2.80
N TYR A 41 22.68 1.08 -3.46
CA TYR A 41 22.21 1.55 -4.75
C TYR A 41 23.33 1.41 -5.78
N GLN A 42 22.94 1.11 -7.00
CA GLN A 42 23.78 1.13 -8.18
C GLN A 42 23.77 2.53 -8.80
N VAL A 43 24.93 2.99 -9.25
CA VAL A 43 25.10 4.23 -10.01
C VAL A 43 25.44 3.87 -11.46
N TRP A 44 24.76 4.51 -12.40
CA TRP A 44 24.85 4.26 -13.84
C TRP A 44 25.11 5.55 -14.61
N GLU A 45 25.94 5.48 -15.64
CA GLU A 45 25.85 6.43 -16.77
C GLU A 45 24.66 6.04 -17.65
N THR A 46 23.94 7.02 -18.18
CA THR A 46 22.72 6.82 -18.98
C THR A 46 23.02 6.68 -20.47
N ASP A 47 24.06 7.36 -20.98
CA ASP A 47 24.45 7.34 -22.39
C ASP A 47 25.97 7.42 -22.62
N PRO A 48 26.63 6.34 -23.10
CA PRO A 48 26.07 4.99 -23.21
C PRO A 48 25.77 4.42 -21.82
N ARG A 49 24.75 3.56 -21.72
CA ARG A 49 24.40 2.94 -20.45
C ARG A 49 25.56 2.10 -19.91
N ALA A 50 26.13 2.51 -18.78
CA ALA A 50 27.27 1.84 -18.18
C ALA A 50 27.16 1.82 -16.65
N PHE A 51 27.37 0.66 -16.04
CA PHE A 51 27.46 0.55 -14.59
C PHE A 51 28.74 1.25 -14.10
N VAL A 52 28.60 2.13 -13.12
CA VAL A 52 29.72 2.88 -12.54
C VAL A 52 30.20 2.22 -11.25
N ARG A 53 29.30 2.09 -10.27
CA ARG A 53 29.61 1.52 -8.94
C ARG A 53 28.36 1.23 -8.11
N ARG A 54 28.58 0.61 -6.96
CA ARG A 54 27.61 0.48 -5.86
C ARG A 54 27.95 1.45 -4.73
N VAL A 55 26.94 1.98 -4.07
CA VAL A 55 27.10 2.82 -2.88
C VAL A 55 26.15 2.30 -1.80
N VAL A 56 26.67 2.10 -0.59
CA VAL A 56 25.85 1.72 0.58
C VAL A 56 25.10 2.95 1.07
N VAL A 57 23.78 2.87 1.10
CA VAL A 57 22.88 3.99 1.44
C VAL A 57 22.38 3.94 2.88
N ALA A 58 22.38 2.75 3.49
CA ALA A 58 21.97 2.54 4.87
C ALA A 58 22.67 1.33 5.48
N TRP A 59 22.98 1.42 6.76
CA TRP A 59 23.44 0.31 7.59
C TRP A 59 22.40 -0.01 8.64
N VAL A 60 21.91 -1.24 8.62
CA VAL A 60 20.84 -1.71 9.50
C VAL A 60 21.28 -2.96 10.27
N PRO A 61 20.90 -3.10 11.56
CA PRO A 61 21.11 -4.34 12.30
C PRO A 61 20.11 -5.41 11.81
N VAL A 62 20.32 -6.67 12.19
CA VAL A 62 19.43 -7.75 11.73
C VAL A 62 18.00 -7.57 12.21
N GLU A 63 17.84 -6.96 13.39
CA GLU A 63 16.57 -6.70 14.04
C GLU A 63 15.67 -5.80 13.18
N GLU A 64 16.27 -4.93 12.38
CA GLU A 64 15.61 -4.00 11.46
C GLU A 64 15.56 -4.55 10.01
N MET A 65 16.15 -5.70 9.70
CA MET A 65 15.98 -6.32 8.38
C MET A 65 14.59 -6.94 8.24
N PRO A 66 14.07 -7.18 7.03
CA PRO A 66 12.81 -7.92 6.87
C PRO A 66 12.82 -9.27 7.62
N ASP A 67 11.65 -9.68 8.10
CA ASP A 67 11.41 -10.94 8.82
C ASP A 67 10.19 -11.67 8.23
N ALA A 68 10.26 -12.01 6.95
CA ALA A 68 9.17 -12.66 6.24
C ALA A 68 8.74 -14.00 6.88
N MET A 69 9.62 -14.61 7.66
CA MET A 69 9.38 -15.88 8.38
C MET A 69 8.85 -15.70 9.81
N GLY A 70 8.82 -14.47 10.34
CA GLY A 70 8.18 -14.17 11.63
C GLY A 70 8.97 -14.67 12.83
N PHE A 71 10.27 -14.93 12.66
CA PHE A 71 11.11 -15.49 13.71
C PHE A 71 11.15 -14.64 14.98
N ARG A 72 10.93 -13.33 14.88
CA ARG A 72 10.83 -12.44 16.02
C ARG A 72 9.63 -12.78 16.93
N ASP A 73 8.49 -13.11 16.31
CA ASP A 73 7.23 -13.32 17.03
C ASP A 73 7.05 -14.81 17.41
N GLU A 74 7.63 -15.72 16.63
CA GLU A 74 7.56 -17.17 16.84
C GLU A 74 8.60 -17.71 17.84
N LEU A 75 9.72 -17.00 18.04
CA LEU A 75 10.83 -17.47 18.88
C LEU A 75 11.14 -16.51 20.03
N PRO A 76 11.67 -17.02 21.17
CA PRO A 76 12.23 -16.16 22.20
C PRO A 76 13.26 -15.19 21.62
N SER A 77 13.23 -13.92 22.06
CA SER A 77 13.99 -12.82 21.47
C SER A 77 15.47 -13.12 21.13
N PRO A 78 16.28 -13.76 22.00
CA PRO A 78 17.67 -14.09 21.64
C PRO A 78 17.80 -15.11 20.51
N ASP A 79 16.87 -16.07 20.44
CA ASP A 79 16.84 -17.10 19.40
C ASP A 79 16.30 -16.57 18.08
N GLY A 80 15.24 -15.76 18.12
CA GLY A 80 14.70 -15.08 16.93
C GLY A 80 15.75 -14.22 16.23
N THR A 81 16.45 -13.35 16.97
CA THR A 81 17.56 -12.54 16.43
C THR A 81 18.68 -13.41 15.86
N ARG A 82 19.05 -14.50 16.54
CA ARG A 82 20.11 -15.41 16.09
C ARG A 82 19.72 -16.10 14.77
N VAL A 83 18.50 -16.62 14.64
CA VAL A 83 18.02 -17.29 13.43
C VAL A 83 17.90 -16.31 12.27
N ARG A 84 17.35 -15.11 12.51
CA ARG A 84 17.31 -14.04 11.50
C ARG A 84 18.70 -13.68 11.02
N ARG A 85 19.69 -13.63 11.92
CA ARG A 85 21.08 -13.33 11.56
C ARG A 85 21.65 -14.40 10.65
N GLN A 86 21.43 -15.68 10.97
CA GLN A 86 21.85 -16.79 10.13
C GLN A 86 21.21 -16.71 8.73
N MET A 87 19.94 -16.35 8.65
CA MET A 87 19.24 -16.18 7.38
C MET A 87 19.84 -15.04 6.53
N TRP A 88 20.02 -13.85 7.12
CA TRP A 88 20.59 -12.71 6.40
C TRP A 88 22.08 -12.85 6.07
N ASP A 89 22.85 -13.53 6.91
CA ASP A 89 24.24 -13.90 6.61
C ASP A 89 24.32 -14.83 5.40
N MET A 90 23.39 -15.78 5.31
CA MET A 90 23.30 -16.70 4.18
C MET A 90 22.86 -15.99 2.90
N ILE A 91 21.89 -15.08 2.98
CA ILE A 91 21.47 -14.26 1.83
C ILE A 91 22.63 -13.41 1.32
N ALA A 92 23.28 -12.66 2.21
CA ALA A 92 24.42 -11.83 1.84
C ALA A 92 25.60 -12.67 1.33
N GLY A 93 25.84 -13.84 1.91
CA GLY A 93 26.83 -14.81 1.46
C GLY A 93 26.56 -15.31 0.04
N ALA A 94 25.31 -15.65 -0.28
CA ALA A 94 24.92 -16.08 -1.63
C ALA A 94 25.12 -14.95 -2.66
N MET A 95 24.75 -13.72 -2.32
CA MET A 95 24.99 -12.55 -3.19
C MET A 95 26.47 -12.28 -3.44
N SER A 96 27.27 -12.33 -2.37
CA SER A 96 28.72 -12.09 -2.44
C SER A 96 29.45 -13.18 -3.25
N ALA A 97 29.11 -14.45 -3.04
CA ALA A 97 29.79 -15.57 -3.68
C ALA A 97 29.52 -15.72 -5.19
N ASN A 98 28.42 -15.16 -5.68
CA ASN A 98 28.02 -15.29 -7.09
C ASN A 98 28.40 -14.10 -7.96
N GLU A 99 29.03 -13.06 -7.39
CA GLU A 99 29.50 -11.85 -8.09
C GLU A 99 28.50 -11.35 -9.14
N LEU A 100 27.22 -11.26 -8.74
CA LEU A 100 26.13 -11.01 -9.68
C LEU A 100 26.34 -9.73 -10.49
N ASP A 101 26.13 -9.86 -11.81
CA ASP A 101 26.17 -8.72 -12.73
C ASP A 101 25.22 -7.62 -12.24
N PRO A 102 25.52 -6.33 -12.46
CA PRO A 102 24.64 -5.25 -12.03
C PRO A 102 23.20 -5.31 -12.58
N ASP A 103 23.00 -6.00 -13.71
CA ASP A 103 21.69 -6.25 -14.31
C ASP A 103 21.06 -7.59 -13.92
N SER A 104 21.73 -8.36 -13.07
CA SER A 104 21.14 -9.59 -12.50
C SER A 104 20.08 -9.24 -11.46
N ASP A 105 19.08 -10.13 -11.38
CA ASP A 105 18.12 -10.19 -10.28
C ASP A 105 18.81 -10.71 -8.99
N VAL A 106 18.02 -11.24 -8.06
CA VAL A 106 18.50 -11.97 -6.88
C VAL A 106 19.19 -13.29 -7.24
N PRO A 107 20.07 -13.84 -6.37
CA PRO A 107 20.71 -15.13 -6.63
C PRO A 107 19.70 -16.25 -6.91
N PRO A 108 19.96 -17.17 -7.85
CA PRO A 108 19.09 -18.33 -8.07
C PRO A 108 19.11 -19.26 -6.85
N LEU A 109 18.07 -20.09 -6.66
CA LEU A 109 17.98 -20.99 -5.48
C LEU A 109 19.23 -21.88 -5.29
N GLY A 110 19.86 -22.32 -6.38
CA GLY A 110 21.09 -23.11 -6.35
C GLY A 110 22.32 -22.40 -5.76
N ALA A 111 22.27 -21.07 -5.59
CA ALA A 111 23.31 -20.26 -4.95
C ALA A 111 23.28 -20.34 -3.41
N TYR A 112 22.18 -20.80 -2.82
CA TYR A 112 22.01 -20.90 -1.37
C TYR A 112 22.49 -22.25 -0.84
N PRO A 113 22.79 -22.41 0.47
CA PRO A 113 23.19 -23.69 1.04
C PRO A 113 22.14 -24.81 0.83
N PRO A 114 22.55 -26.10 0.79
CA PRO A 114 21.63 -27.22 0.55
C PRO A 114 20.42 -27.27 1.48
N GLY A 115 20.56 -26.81 2.72
CA GLY A 115 19.44 -26.72 3.67
C GLY A 115 18.31 -25.80 3.20
N VAL A 116 18.59 -24.74 2.43
CA VAL A 116 17.57 -23.88 1.81
C VAL A 116 17.07 -24.48 0.50
N GLN A 117 17.97 -25.05 -0.31
CA GLN A 117 17.60 -25.65 -1.60
C GLN A 117 16.58 -26.78 -1.46
N HIS A 118 16.64 -27.53 -0.35
CA HIS A 118 15.81 -28.70 -0.10
C HIS A 118 14.64 -28.43 0.85
N ASP A 119 14.52 -27.23 1.40
CA ASP A 119 13.43 -26.83 2.28
C ASP A 119 12.59 -25.73 1.58
N PRO A 120 11.42 -26.07 1.01
CA PRO A 120 10.57 -25.12 0.32
C PRO A 120 10.16 -23.91 1.18
N ARG A 121 10.00 -24.09 2.50
CA ARG A 121 9.61 -23.01 3.42
C ARG A 121 10.77 -22.04 3.60
N LEU A 122 11.99 -22.52 3.80
CA LEU A 122 13.18 -21.67 3.89
C LEU A 122 13.50 -20.98 2.56
N ALA A 123 13.35 -21.69 1.44
CA ALA A 123 13.49 -21.12 0.11
C ALA A 123 12.50 -19.96 -0.09
N ARG A 124 11.21 -20.18 0.21
CA ARG A 124 10.18 -19.14 0.12
C ARG A 124 10.50 -17.96 1.03
N GLY A 125 10.85 -18.21 2.30
CA GLY A 125 11.21 -17.16 3.25
C GLY A 125 12.41 -16.30 2.80
N VAL A 126 13.40 -16.89 2.12
CA VAL A 126 14.50 -16.13 1.51
C VAL A 126 13.97 -15.20 0.41
N MET A 127 13.12 -15.70 -0.48
CA MET A 127 12.57 -14.90 -1.58
C MET A 127 11.68 -13.76 -1.06
N ASP A 128 10.81 -14.04 -0.08
CA ASP A 128 9.92 -13.04 0.51
C ASP A 128 10.68 -11.93 1.21
N ASN A 129 11.79 -12.25 1.90
CA ASN A 129 12.65 -11.23 2.50
C ASN A 129 13.32 -10.32 1.46
N LEU A 130 13.68 -10.87 0.29
CA LEU A 130 14.26 -10.10 -0.81
C LEU A 130 13.22 -9.24 -1.52
N GLU A 131 12.00 -9.73 -1.64
CA GLU A 131 10.86 -8.98 -2.16
C GLU A 131 10.48 -7.81 -1.24
N ALA A 132 10.38 -8.05 0.07
CA ALA A 132 10.15 -6.98 1.05
C ALA A 132 11.25 -5.90 0.99
N LEU A 133 12.50 -6.31 0.76
CA LEU A 133 13.63 -5.39 0.60
C LEU A 133 13.45 -4.47 -0.62
N ARG A 134 12.93 -5.00 -1.73
CA ARG A 134 12.66 -4.27 -2.97
C ARG A 134 11.58 -3.22 -2.79
N ASP A 135 10.43 -3.59 -2.23
CA ASP A 135 9.24 -2.75 -2.37
C ASP A 135 9.16 -1.64 -1.33
N THR A 136 9.65 -1.88 -0.10
CA THR A 136 9.30 -1.01 1.03
C THR A 136 10.49 -0.56 1.89
N TRP A 137 11.67 -1.17 1.75
CA TRP A 137 12.76 -0.96 2.72
C TRP A 137 13.72 0.17 2.41
N CYS A 138 14.06 0.39 1.14
CA CYS A 138 14.92 1.50 0.71
C CYS A 138 14.26 2.25 -0.44
N VAL A 139 13.63 3.37 -0.12
CA VAL A 139 12.84 4.15 -1.08
C VAL A 139 13.63 5.39 -1.47
N PHE A 140 13.78 5.64 -2.77
CA PHE A 140 14.36 6.88 -3.25
C PHE A 140 13.46 8.05 -2.85
N ALA A 141 14.03 9.10 -2.27
CA ALA A 141 13.29 10.26 -1.78
C ALA A 141 13.44 11.47 -2.72
N ALA A 142 14.67 11.93 -2.95
CA ALA A 142 14.91 13.12 -3.77
C ALA A 142 16.35 13.18 -4.31
N TRP A 143 16.54 13.82 -5.46
CA TRP A 143 17.85 14.25 -5.92
C TRP A 143 18.23 15.59 -5.29
N GLN A 144 19.53 15.84 -5.10
CA GLN A 144 20.00 17.21 -4.94
C GLN A 144 19.95 17.97 -6.26
N PRO A 145 19.76 19.30 -6.23
CA PRO A 145 19.61 20.08 -7.47
C PRO A 145 20.83 20.04 -8.39
N ASP A 146 22.04 19.82 -7.83
CA ASP A 146 23.27 19.68 -8.59
C ASP A 146 23.48 18.27 -9.19
N GLY A 147 22.67 17.29 -8.78
CA GLY A 147 22.77 15.89 -9.19
C GLY A 147 23.97 15.14 -8.60
N GLU A 148 24.72 15.72 -7.67
CA GLU A 148 25.94 15.11 -7.10
C GLU A 148 25.64 14.19 -5.90
N ALA A 149 24.41 14.20 -5.41
CA ALA A 149 23.96 13.39 -4.29
C ALA A 149 22.44 13.19 -4.31
N PHE A 150 21.96 12.17 -3.61
CA PHE A 150 20.54 11.84 -3.52
C PHE A 150 20.16 11.39 -2.11
N TRP A 151 18.87 11.41 -1.82
CA TRP A 151 18.30 11.03 -0.54
C TRP A 151 17.55 9.71 -0.66
N VAL A 152 17.74 8.84 0.33
CA VAL A 152 17.06 7.55 0.45
C VAL A 152 16.40 7.47 1.80
N ARG A 153 15.17 6.97 1.83
CA ARG A 153 14.42 6.67 3.04
C ARG A 153 14.53 5.18 3.35
N THR A 154 14.91 4.85 4.58
CA THR A 154 14.94 3.48 5.12
C THR A 154 14.22 3.47 6.45
N GLN A 155 13.02 2.86 6.52
CA GLN A 155 12.18 2.80 7.72
C GLN A 155 11.89 4.19 8.33
N GLY A 156 11.49 5.13 7.48
CA GLY A 156 11.28 6.53 7.84
C GLY A 156 12.55 7.35 8.02
N PHE A 157 13.71 6.74 8.25
CA PHE A 157 14.97 7.48 8.40
C PHE A 157 15.52 7.91 7.03
N PHE A 158 16.04 9.13 6.94
CA PHE A 158 16.67 9.64 5.72
C PHE A 158 18.19 9.54 5.75
N SER A 159 18.79 9.06 4.67
CA SER A 159 20.24 9.14 4.43
C SER A 159 20.50 9.95 3.16
N CYS A 160 21.45 10.88 3.23
CA CYS A 160 22.00 11.54 2.05
C CYS A 160 23.23 10.77 1.55
N VAL A 161 23.23 10.44 0.27
CA VAL A 161 24.24 9.63 -0.40
C VAL A 161 24.88 10.46 -1.50
N GLY A 162 26.15 10.80 -1.31
CA GLY A 162 26.98 11.41 -2.34
C GLY A 162 27.32 10.39 -3.41
N LEU A 163 27.30 10.83 -4.67
CA LEU A 163 27.75 10.00 -5.77
C LEU A 163 29.20 9.58 -5.60
N ASP A 164 30.04 10.37 -4.91
CA ASP A 164 31.42 10.07 -4.48
C ASP A 164 31.54 8.86 -3.52
N GLY A 165 30.44 8.39 -2.95
CA GLY A 165 30.36 7.30 -1.97
C GLY A 165 30.33 7.76 -0.52
N SER A 166 30.35 9.06 -0.27
CA SER A 166 30.13 9.60 1.08
C SER A 166 28.66 9.50 1.48
N VAL A 167 28.37 9.20 2.73
CA VAL A 167 27.00 8.97 3.21
C VAL A 167 26.80 9.61 4.58
N SER A 168 25.63 10.17 4.81
CA SER A 168 25.21 10.59 6.16
C SER A 168 24.80 9.37 6.98
N PRO A 169 24.74 9.46 8.33
CA PRO A 169 23.94 8.50 9.09
C PRO A 169 22.48 8.55 8.66
N ARG A 170 21.73 7.54 9.08
CA ARG A 170 20.26 7.53 9.00
C ARG A 170 19.70 8.58 9.97
N LEU A 171 19.08 9.62 9.45
CA LEU A 171 18.59 10.78 10.20
C LEU A 171 17.13 10.59 10.62
N ALA A 172 16.81 10.99 11.84
CA ALA A 172 15.44 11.14 12.36
C ALA A 172 15.32 12.45 13.13
N LEU A 173 14.12 13.02 13.23
CA LEU A 173 13.89 14.25 13.98
C LEU A 173 13.56 13.95 15.45
N GLU A 174 14.31 14.53 16.39
CA GLU A 174 14.01 14.43 17.84
C GLU A 174 12.58 14.90 18.14
N ARG A 175 12.16 15.99 17.48
CA ARG A 175 10.85 16.64 17.66
C ARG A 175 9.67 15.70 17.42
N LYS A 176 9.79 14.82 16.43
CA LYS A 176 8.75 13.87 16.04
C LYS A 176 8.84 12.56 16.82
N GLY A 177 10.01 12.28 17.39
CA GLY A 177 10.26 11.02 18.08
C GLY A 177 10.25 9.84 17.11
N LEU A 178 10.01 8.65 17.66
CA LEU A 178 9.86 7.43 16.87
C LEU A 178 8.42 6.96 16.94
N VAL A 179 7.88 6.57 15.79
CA VAL A 179 6.59 5.90 15.69
C VAL A 179 6.77 4.46 16.16
N THR A 180 5.99 4.05 17.17
CA THR A 180 6.06 2.73 17.81
C THR A 180 4.85 1.85 17.51
N THR A 181 3.90 2.34 16.71
CA THR A 181 2.75 1.55 16.23
C THR A 181 3.15 0.54 15.16
N THR A 182 4.31 0.71 14.54
CA THR A 182 4.92 -0.27 13.65
C THR A 182 5.67 -1.35 14.42
N TRP A 183 5.91 -2.49 13.77
CA TRP A 183 6.57 -3.63 14.41
C TRP A 183 8.00 -3.32 14.89
N LEU A 184 8.71 -2.37 14.28
CA LEU A 184 9.94 -1.79 14.81
C LEU A 184 9.75 -0.27 15.02
N PRO A 185 10.50 0.39 15.92
CA PRO A 185 10.49 1.84 16.03
C PRO A 185 11.01 2.50 14.74
N VAL A 186 10.17 3.23 14.03
CA VAL A 186 10.52 3.95 12.79
C VAL A 186 10.53 5.45 13.03
N ALA A 187 11.26 6.22 12.22
CA ALA A 187 11.14 7.67 12.26
C ALA A 187 9.79 8.09 11.65
N GLU A 188 9.12 9.08 12.23
CA GLU A 188 8.00 9.76 11.55
C GLU A 188 8.55 10.44 10.29
N TYR A 189 7.81 10.35 9.19
CA TYR A 189 8.20 10.92 7.92
C TYR A 189 6.98 11.43 7.15
N SER A 190 7.21 12.29 6.16
CA SER A 190 6.22 12.67 5.16
C SER A 190 6.61 12.19 3.75
N HIS A 191 5.66 12.28 2.82
CA HIS A 191 5.92 12.05 1.40
C HIS A 191 6.31 13.32 0.64
N ASP A 192 6.21 14.50 1.28
CA ASP A 192 6.58 15.78 0.70
C ASP A 192 8.01 16.16 1.12
N VAL A 193 8.95 15.81 0.24
CA VAL A 193 10.38 16.01 0.45
C VAL A 193 11.02 16.69 -0.75
N GLU A 194 11.90 17.65 -0.48
CA GLU A 194 12.68 18.36 -1.50
C GLU A 194 14.17 18.31 -1.17
N GLY A 195 14.98 17.81 -2.10
CA GLY A 195 16.44 17.93 -2.02
C GLY A 195 16.89 19.36 -2.27
N LEU A 196 17.64 19.92 -1.32
CA LEU A 196 18.17 21.28 -1.38
C LEU A 196 19.70 21.28 -1.58
N PRO A 197 20.29 22.39 -2.07
CA PRO A 197 21.73 22.51 -2.23
C PRO A 197 22.50 22.29 -0.91
N GLY A 198 23.73 21.79 -1.04
CA GLY A 198 24.62 21.61 0.11
C GLY A 198 24.24 20.45 1.01
N ARG A 199 23.70 19.37 0.43
CA ARG A 199 23.25 18.18 1.18
C ARG A 199 22.20 18.44 2.23
N ARG A 200 21.23 19.27 1.89
CA ARG A 200 20.06 19.51 2.75
C ARG A 200 18.83 18.83 2.18
N LEU A 201 17.94 18.39 3.06
CA LEU A 201 16.59 17.96 2.71
C LEU A 201 15.62 18.90 3.40
N ARG A 202 14.59 19.34 2.69
CA ARG A 202 13.39 19.89 3.31
C ARG A 202 12.35 18.79 3.37
N GLU A 203 11.79 18.59 4.54
CA GLU A 203 10.70 17.64 4.76
C GLU A 203 9.51 18.40 5.35
N THR A 204 8.36 18.29 4.68
CA THR A 204 7.15 19.02 5.04
C THR A 204 6.12 18.08 5.63
N PHE A 205 5.77 18.32 6.90
CA PHE A 205 4.74 17.63 7.66
C PHE A 205 3.47 18.49 7.73
N ALA A 206 2.36 17.90 8.19
CA ALA A 206 1.10 18.62 8.39
C ALA A 206 1.22 19.81 9.37
N ASP A 207 2.10 19.71 10.37
CA ASP A 207 2.28 20.69 11.45
C ASP A 207 3.50 21.62 11.28
N GLY A 208 4.28 21.44 10.21
CA GLY A 208 5.43 22.28 9.93
C GLY A 208 6.46 21.65 9.01
N THR A 209 7.59 22.31 8.87
CA THR A 209 8.67 21.89 7.96
C THR A 209 9.99 21.82 8.72
N ALA A 210 10.72 20.74 8.50
CA ALA A 210 12.06 20.52 9.03
C ALA A 210 13.12 20.55 7.93
N PHE A 211 14.37 20.76 8.33
CA PHE A 211 15.52 20.68 7.46
C PHE A 211 16.53 19.69 8.01
N LEU A 212 16.88 18.69 7.22
CA LEU A 212 17.91 17.71 7.56
C LEU A 212 19.25 18.11 6.94
N ASP A 213 20.33 18.00 7.71
CA ASP A 213 21.70 18.13 7.23
C ASP A 213 22.28 16.73 6.93
N GLY A 214 22.37 16.42 5.65
CA GLY A 214 22.91 15.18 5.09
C GLY A 214 24.42 15.20 4.89
N SER A 215 25.14 16.11 5.57
CA SER A 215 26.60 16.10 5.56
C SER A 215 27.16 14.76 6.06
N PRO A 216 28.21 14.22 5.43
CA PRO A 216 28.84 12.97 5.87
C PRO A 216 29.32 13.05 7.32
N ARG A 217 29.15 11.96 8.08
CA ARG A 217 29.68 11.83 9.45
C ARG A 217 30.45 10.53 9.59
N GLU A 218 31.25 10.40 10.65
CA GLU A 218 32.02 9.16 10.88
C GLU A 218 31.13 7.99 11.33
N ASP A 219 30.08 8.26 12.11
CA ASP A 219 29.17 7.24 12.65
C ASP A 219 27.97 6.98 11.73
N VAL A 220 28.21 6.49 10.52
CA VAL A 220 27.15 6.19 9.53
C VAL A 220 26.35 4.92 9.85
N MET A 221 26.83 4.10 10.79
CA MET A 221 26.22 2.81 11.10
C MET A 221 25.10 2.88 12.13
N ARG A 222 24.96 4.03 12.79
CA ARG A 222 23.92 4.26 13.79
C ARG A 222 22.98 5.36 13.33
N PRO A 223 21.68 5.24 13.65
CA PRO A 223 20.77 6.37 13.47
C PRO A 223 21.26 7.58 14.26
N TYR A 224 21.13 8.74 13.66
CA TYR A 224 21.39 10.02 14.30
C TYR A 224 20.07 10.76 14.45
N VAL A 225 19.68 11.00 15.70
CA VAL A 225 18.53 11.83 16.02
C VAL A 225 18.98 13.29 15.96
N VAL A 226 18.45 14.03 14.98
CA VAL A 226 18.66 15.46 14.78
C VAL A 226 17.99 16.19 15.94
N PRO A 227 18.77 16.92 16.77
CA PRO A 227 18.22 17.64 17.90
C PRO A 227 17.20 18.70 17.48
N VAL A 228 16.23 18.99 18.34
CA VAL A 228 15.22 20.06 18.15
C VAL A 228 15.84 21.43 17.84
N ALA A 229 17.08 21.68 18.31
CA ALA A 229 17.80 22.93 18.05
C ALA A 229 18.41 23.02 16.64
N ASP A 230 18.62 21.87 15.99
CA ASP A 230 19.35 21.74 14.73
C ASP A 230 18.43 21.41 13.54
N ASP A 231 17.16 21.06 13.79
CA ASP A 231 16.17 20.68 12.77
C ASP A 231 15.66 21.85 11.91
N GLY A 232 16.02 23.09 12.27
CA GLY A 232 15.59 24.30 11.57
C GLY A 232 14.07 24.43 11.47
N TRP A 233 13.32 23.85 12.42
CA TRP A 233 11.87 23.74 12.35
C TRP A 233 11.18 25.07 12.13
N VAL A 234 10.31 25.09 11.12
CA VAL A 234 9.36 26.16 10.88
C VAL A 234 7.99 25.56 11.10
N ALA A 235 7.36 25.90 12.23
CA ALA A 235 5.98 25.49 12.48
C ALA A 235 5.08 26.01 11.36
N ALA A 236 4.12 25.21 10.92
CA ALA A 236 3.07 25.72 10.06
C ALA A 236 2.39 26.87 10.82
N GLU A 237 2.44 28.09 10.26
CA GLU A 237 1.59 29.16 10.79
C GLU A 237 0.17 28.60 10.78
N HIS A 238 -0.57 28.73 11.89
CA HIS A 238 -1.98 28.33 11.90
C HIS A 238 -2.71 29.17 10.83
N GLY A 239 -2.79 28.65 9.60
CA GLY A 239 -3.22 29.40 8.41
C GLY A 239 -2.27 29.45 7.19
N GLN A 240 -1.10 28.79 7.16
CA GLN A 240 -0.26 28.70 5.95
C GLN A 240 0.00 27.26 5.51
N VAL A 241 -0.93 26.75 4.69
CA VAL A 241 -0.61 25.80 3.62
C VAL A 241 0.24 26.57 2.61
N HIS A 242 1.47 26.12 2.33
CA HIS A 242 2.30 26.73 1.29
C HIS A 242 1.58 26.63 -0.07
N PRO A 243 1.23 27.76 -0.71
CA PRO A 243 0.70 27.74 -2.07
C PRO A 243 1.86 27.64 -3.07
N ALA A 244 1.60 26.95 -4.19
CA ALA A 244 2.36 27.11 -5.43
C ALA A 244 2.52 28.60 -5.79
N PRO A 245 3.63 29.01 -6.45
CA PRO A 245 3.94 30.41 -6.69
C PRO A 245 2.82 31.08 -7.51
N SER A 246 2.09 32.00 -6.88
CA SER A 246 0.97 32.70 -7.51
C SER A 246 1.38 34.01 -8.16
N ALA A 247 0.87 34.23 -9.36
CA ALA A 247 0.83 35.51 -10.07
C ALA A 247 0.14 36.62 -9.22
N PRO A 248 0.36 37.92 -9.51
CA PRO A 248 0.12 39.00 -8.56
C PRO A 248 -1.36 39.25 -8.23
N SER A 249 -1.55 39.64 -6.96
CA SER A 249 -2.78 39.71 -6.18
C SER A 249 -3.86 40.70 -6.67
N ALA A 250 -5.11 40.33 -6.41
CA ALA A 250 -6.25 41.24 -6.19
C ALA A 250 -6.77 41.08 -4.74
N PRO A 251 -7.40 42.11 -4.14
CA PRO A 251 -7.53 42.24 -2.68
C PRO A 251 -8.62 41.36 -2.04
N SER A 252 -8.34 41.00 -0.79
CA SER A 252 -8.94 39.98 0.06
C SER A 252 -10.41 40.19 0.51
N ALA A 253 -11.10 39.06 0.72
CA ALA A 253 -12.22 38.89 1.66
C ALA A 253 -12.11 37.49 2.33
N PRO A 254 -12.72 37.24 3.52
CA PRO A 254 -12.19 36.28 4.50
C PRO A 254 -12.76 34.85 4.45
N SER A 255 -11.91 33.89 4.87
CA SER A 255 -12.21 32.70 5.72
C SER A 255 -12.19 31.28 5.10
N ALA A 256 -11.45 30.41 5.81
CA ALA A 256 -11.43 28.93 5.86
C ALA A 256 -11.13 28.12 4.58
N SER A 257 -10.02 27.37 4.55
CA SER A 257 -9.71 26.44 3.46
C SER A 257 -10.72 25.30 3.41
N THR A 258 -11.61 25.39 2.43
CA THR A 258 -12.68 24.45 2.09
C THR A 258 -12.23 23.38 1.09
N ALA A 259 -10.91 23.27 0.82
CA ALA A 259 -10.37 22.53 -0.32
C ALA A 259 -10.82 21.06 -0.36
N GLY A 260 -10.71 20.34 0.75
CA GLY A 260 -11.12 18.93 0.90
C GLY A 260 -12.57 18.69 1.34
N THR A 261 -13.39 19.75 1.44
CA THR A 261 -14.81 19.62 1.82
C THR A 261 -15.71 19.80 0.59
N VAL A 262 -16.61 18.84 0.38
CA VAL A 262 -17.68 18.91 -0.62
C VAL A 262 -19.00 19.12 0.10
N THR A 263 -19.67 20.24 -0.16
CA THR A 263 -20.99 20.53 0.42
C THR A 263 -22.06 20.46 -0.65
N VAL A 264 -23.05 19.58 -0.42
CA VAL A 264 -24.17 19.35 -1.32
C VAL A 264 -25.43 19.89 -0.67
N ARG A 265 -26.16 20.75 -1.38
CA ARG A 265 -27.44 21.27 -0.88
C ARG A 265 -28.60 20.49 -1.47
N VAL A 266 -29.50 20.05 -0.61
CA VAL A 266 -30.70 19.27 -0.93
C VAL A 266 -31.89 20.01 -0.36
N ALA A 267 -32.94 20.25 -1.15
CA ALA A 267 -34.05 21.09 -0.71
C ALA A 267 -34.84 20.48 0.47
N ASP A 268 -35.13 19.18 0.38
CA ASP A 268 -35.84 18.38 1.38
C ASP A 268 -35.62 16.89 1.10
N TRP A 269 -36.29 16.01 1.86
CA TRP A 269 -36.21 14.55 1.69
C TRP A 269 -37.12 14.00 0.59
N SER A 270 -37.67 14.83 -0.30
CA SER A 270 -38.41 14.32 -1.46
C SER A 270 -37.46 13.54 -2.39
N PRO A 271 -37.94 12.48 -3.07
CA PRO A 271 -37.10 11.70 -3.98
C PRO A 271 -36.41 12.54 -5.05
N GLU A 272 -37.11 13.54 -5.60
CA GLU A 272 -36.60 14.44 -6.63
C GLU A 272 -35.45 15.31 -6.11
N ALA A 273 -35.59 15.86 -4.89
CA ALA A 273 -34.54 16.67 -4.27
C ALA A 273 -33.32 15.84 -3.92
N VAL A 274 -33.50 14.64 -3.36
CA VAL A 274 -32.43 13.71 -3.01
C VAL A 274 -31.66 13.26 -4.25
N VAL A 275 -32.37 12.85 -5.31
CA VAL A 275 -31.75 12.49 -6.60
C VAL A 275 -30.96 13.67 -7.17
N GLY A 276 -31.53 14.87 -7.15
CA GLY A 276 -30.83 16.09 -7.58
C GLY A 276 -29.57 16.38 -6.76
N GLY A 277 -29.59 16.12 -5.45
CA GLY A 277 -28.43 16.21 -4.57
C GLY A 277 -27.34 15.21 -4.91
N ILE A 278 -27.69 13.95 -5.15
CA ILE A 278 -26.75 12.89 -5.55
C ILE A 278 -26.12 13.21 -6.91
N ASP A 279 -26.91 13.70 -7.86
CA ASP A 279 -26.40 14.14 -9.18
C ASP A 279 -25.49 15.38 -9.05
N ASP A 280 -25.79 16.29 -8.13
CA ASP A 280 -24.91 17.42 -7.82
C ASP A 280 -23.57 16.95 -7.24
N LEU A 281 -23.59 16.04 -6.26
CA LEU A 281 -22.39 15.43 -5.72
C LEU A 281 -21.56 14.76 -6.82
N THR A 282 -22.21 14.00 -7.69
CA THR A 282 -21.56 13.31 -8.82
C THR A 282 -20.84 14.29 -9.74
N ARG A 283 -21.45 15.45 -10.04
CA ARG A 283 -20.79 16.53 -10.81
C ARG A 283 -19.62 17.18 -10.08
N GLN A 284 -19.63 17.18 -8.74
CA GLN A 284 -18.55 17.73 -7.92
C GLN A 284 -17.37 16.75 -7.75
N LEU A 285 -17.54 15.46 -8.07
CA LEU A 285 -16.44 14.48 -8.14
C LEU A 285 -15.65 14.66 -9.44
N THR A 286 -14.75 15.64 -9.43
CA THR A 286 -13.90 15.99 -10.57
C THR A 286 -12.55 15.29 -10.49
N ASP A 287 -11.82 15.27 -11.62
CA ASP A 287 -10.54 14.58 -11.74
C ASP A 287 -9.41 15.18 -10.88
N ASP A 288 -9.59 16.41 -10.38
CA ASP A 288 -8.71 17.10 -9.45
C ASP A 288 -9.05 16.83 -7.98
N LEU A 289 -10.10 16.05 -7.68
CA LEU A 289 -10.49 15.72 -6.31
C LEU A 289 -9.35 15.12 -5.47
N PRO A 290 -8.48 14.23 -5.97
CA PRO A 290 -7.35 13.75 -5.18
C PRO A 290 -6.40 14.88 -4.75
N GLY A 291 -6.14 15.85 -5.64
CA GLY A 291 -5.33 17.03 -5.32
C GLY A 291 -5.99 18.00 -4.32
N ARG A 292 -7.26 17.78 -3.98
CA ARG A 292 -8.01 18.53 -2.96
C ARG A 292 -8.04 17.81 -1.61
N ALA A 293 -7.67 16.53 -1.57
CA ALA A 293 -7.72 15.71 -0.37
C ALA A 293 -6.70 16.20 0.67
N ASP A 294 -7.08 16.11 1.94
CA ASP A 294 -6.20 16.37 3.08
C ASP A 294 -5.84 15.02 3.69
N ASP A 295 -4.58 14.58 3.56
CA ASP A 295 -4.14 13.23 3.95
C ASP A 295 -5.03 12.11 3.35
N SER A 296 -5.25 12.17 2.03
CA SER A 296 -6.17 11.27 1.29
C SER A 296 -7.65 11.34 1.72
N ARG A 297 -8.02 12.26 2.62
CA ARG A 297 -9.39 12.43 3.11
C ARG A 297 -10.18 13.45 2.32
N ILE A 298 -11.43 13.12 2.02
CA ILE A 298 -12.45 14.04 1.51
C ILE A 298 -13.64 14.05 2.47
N VAL A 299 -14.08 15.24 2.88
CA VAL A 299 -15.22 15.42 3.78
C VAL A 299 -16.45 15.79 2.95
N ILE A 300 -17.44 14.90 2.88
CA ILE A 300 -18.72 15.18 2.23
C ILE A 300 -19.75 15.58 3.28
N ARG A 301 -20.45 16.69 3.04
CA ARG A 301 -21.51 17.21 3.91
C ARG A 301 -22.76 17.49 3.10
N PHE A 302 -23.90 17.12 3.64
CA PHE A 302 -25.19 17.42 3.07
C PHE A 302 -25.88 18.51 3.88
N VAL A 303 -26.51 19.46 3.21
CA VAL A 303 -27.41 20.43 3.84
C VAL A 303 -28.80 20.17 3.28
N VAL A 304 -29.67 19.54 4.07
CA VAL A 304 -31.05 19.20 3.70
C VAL A 304 -32.00 20.24 4.30
N GLY A 305 -32.58 21.08 3.46
CA GLY A 305 -33.27 22.29 3.91
C GLY A 305 -32.30 23.20 4.66
N ASP A 306 -32.54 23.39 5.95
CA ASP A 306 -31.69 24.19 6.85
C ASP A 306 -30.84 23.33 7.81
N HIS A 307 -30.81 22.00 7.62
CA HIS A 307 -30.12 21.06 8.51
C HIS A 307 -28.88 20.46 7.86
N GLU A 308 -27.75 20.51 8.55
CA GLU A 308 -26.52 19.80 8.16
C GLU A 308 -26.62 18.34 8.59
N VAL A 309 -26.28 17.44 7.67
CA VAL A 309 -26.36 15.98 7.81
C VAL A 309 -25.03 15.41 7.31
N SER A 310 -24.47 14.44 8.04
CA SER A 310 -23.24 13.76 7.65
C SER A 310 -23.47 12.81 6.47
N GLU A 311 -22.38 12.38 5.82
CA GLU A 311 -22.43 11.48 4.67
C GLU A 311 -23.13 10.14 5.00
N ASP A 312 -22.79 9.56 6.15
CA ASP A 312 -23.35 8.31 6.64
C ASP A 312 -24.85 8.42 6.95
N GLU A 313 -25.26 9.45 7.70
CA GLU A 313 -26.67 9.70 8.00
C GLU A 313 -27.47 9.93 6.70
N PHE A 314 -26.90 10.67 5.74
CA PHE A 314 -27.56 10.92 4.48
C PHE A 314 -27.80 9.63 3.69
N PHE A 315 -26.75 8.84 3.43
CA PHE A 315 -26.90 7.63 2.59
C PHE A 315 -27.64 6.48 3.27
N ASP A 316 -27.55 6.35 4.60
CA ASP A 316 -28.37 5.38 5.34
C ASP A 316 -29.86 5.74 5.23
N ARG A 317 -30.19 7.03 5.28
CA ARG A 317 -31.57 7.48 5.08
C ARG A 317 -32.03 7.33 3.63
N VAL A 318 -31.18 7.62 2.64
CA VAL A 318 -31.49 7.38 1.22
C VAL A 318 -31.80 5.91 0.97
N ARG A 319 -31.00 4.99 1.54
CA ARG A 319 -31.25 3.55 1.47
C ARG A 319 -32.65 3.18 1.98
N ASP A 320 -33.06 3.74 3.11
CA ASP A 320 -34.28 3.33 3.81
C ASP A 320 -35.55 4.04 3.29
N GLU A 321 -35.43 5.30 2.87
CA GLU A 321 -36.58 6.17 2.59
C GLU A 321 -36.74 6.53 1.10
N VAL A 322 -35.69 6.41 0.28
CA VAL A 322 -35.69 6.92 -1.12
C VAL A 322 -35.14 5.88 -2.11
N PRO A 323 -35.84 4.75 -2.33
CA PRO A 323 -35.38 3.70 -3.25
C PRO A 323 -35.25 4.17 -4.70
N GLU A 324 -35.98 5.20 -5.12
CA GLU A 324 -35.89 5.82 -6.45
C GLU A 324 -34.49 6.39 -6.76
N ALA A 325 -33.69 6.65 -5.72
CA ALA A 325 -32.32 7.15 -5.85
C ALA A 325 -31.33 6.14 -6.43
N SER A 326 -31.71 4.85 -6.55
CA SER A 326 -30.83 3.76 -7.00
C SER A 326 -30.03 4.09 -8.27
N ALA A 327 -30.68 4.64 -9.31
CA ALA A 327 -30.01 4.97 -10.56
C ALA A 327 -29.02 6.15 -10.43
N ALA A 328 -29.30 7.11 -9.54
CA ALA A 328 -28.40 8.22 -9.26
C ALA A 328 -27.19 7.76 -8.43
N LEU A 329 -27.42 6.89 -7.44
CA LEU A 329 -26.36 6.24 -6.67
C LEU A 329 -25.41 5.45 -7.57
N GLY A 330 -25.93 4.72 -8.57
CA GLY A 330 -25.08 4.00 -9.53
C GLY A 330 -24.12 4.92 -10.27
N ARG A 331 -24.62 6.05 -10.81
CA ARG A 331 -23.78 7.06 -11.46
C ARG A 331 -22.75 7.66 -10.51
N LEU A 332 -23.14 7.91 -9.26
CA LEU A 332 -22.24 8.43 -8.24
C LEU A 332 -21.09 7.45 -7.94
N VAL A 333 -21.42 6.16 -7.75
CA VAL A 333 -20.43 5.11 -7.44
C VAL A 333 -19.49 4.87 -8.62
N ASP A 334 -20.02 4.78 -9.84
CA ASP A 334 -19.20 4.66 -11.05
C ASP A 334 -18.23 5.85 -11.17
N ARG A 335 -18.74 7.07 -10.95
CA ARG A 335 -17.91 8.28 -11.00
C ARG A 335 -16.85 8.31 -9.90
N ALA A 336 -17.19 7.86 -8.69
CA ALA A 336 -16.23 7.74 -7.60
C ALA A 336 -15.12 6.74 -7.96
N ALA A 337 -15.47 5.59 -8.55
CA ALA A 337 -14.51 4.60 -9.00
C ALA A 337 -13.57 5.16 -10.08
N GLU A 338 -14.09 5.93 -11.04
CA GLU A 338 -13.28 6.60 -12.07
C GLU A 338 -12.26 7.59 -11.46
N VAL A 339 -12.70 8.40 -10.51
CA VAL A 339 -11.83 9.40 -9.87
C VAL A 339 -10.77 8.74 -8.99
N MET A 340 -11.14 7.71 -8.22
CA MET A 340 -10.24 6.99 -7.33
C MET A 340 -9.28 6.02 -8.04
N ALA A 341 -9.49 5.74 -9.33
CA ALA A 341 -8.57 4.92 -10.11
C ALA A 341 -7.15 5.50 -10.21
N LYS A 342 -6.99 6.81 -9.93
CA LYS A 342 -5.69 7.50 -9.88
C LYS A 342 -5.04 7.42 -8.51
N GLU A 343 -5.86 7.56 -7.46
CA GLU A 343 -5.45 7.64 -6.06
C GLU A 343 -6.67 7.30 -5.19
N PHE A 344 -6.50 6.38 -4.25
CA PHE A 344 -7.57 5.98 -3.35
C PHE A 344 -7.84 7.08 -2.31
N LEU A 345 -9.12 7.30 -1.99
CA LEU A 345 -9.56 8.36 -1.09
C LEU A 345 -10.43 7.80 0.04
N PHE A 346 -10.34 8.44 1.20
CA PHE A 346 -11.10 8.08 2.40
C PHE A 346 -12.16 9.13 2.74
N SER A 347 -13.30 8.68 3.26
CA SER A 347 -14.19 9.55 4.05
C SER A 347 -13.67 9.65 5.50
N ASP A 348 -13.13 8.53 6.01
CA ASP A 348 -12.49 8.43 7.32
C ASP A 348 -11.26 7.49 7.26
N PRO A 349 -10.03 8.02 7.21
CA PRO A 349 -8.82 7.20 7.11
C PRO A 349 -8.51 6.46 8.42
N GLU A 350 -8.91 6.98 9.58
CA GLU A 350 -8.62 6.36 10.89
C GLU A 350 -9.41 5.06 11.07
N GLU A 351 -10.66 5.05 10.59
CA GLU A 351 -11.57 3.90 10.64
C GLU A 351 -11.53 3.05 9.35
N GLY A 352 -10.67 3.38 8.39
CA GLY A 352 -10.56 2.67 7.11
C GLY A 352 -11.85 2.71 6.29
N VAL A 353 -12.54 3.85 6.27
CA VAL A 353 -13.78 4.07 5.50
C VAL A 353 -13.44 4.72 4.17
N GLY A 354 -13.58 3.94 3.09
CA GLY A 354 -13.39 4.44 1.74
C GLY A 354 -14.37 5.55 1.39
N LEU A 355 -13.95 6.48 0.53
CA LEU A 355 -14.81 7.56 0.05
C LEU A 355 -16.10 6.99 -0.53
N LEU A 356 -17.26 7.46 -0.04
CA LEU A 356 -18.58 7.03 -0.48
C LEU A 356 -18.94 5.57 -0.17
N ALA A 357 -18.25 4.89 0.76
CA ALA A 357 -18.55 3.51 1.14
C ALA A 357 -20.04 3.32 1.53
N ARG A 358 -20.67 4.31 2.19
CA ARG A 358 -22.10 4.27 2.55
C ARG A 358 -23.02 4.42 1.34
N ALA A 359 -22.65 5.23 0.36
CA ALA A 359 -23.37 5.33 -0.92
C ALA A 359 -23.28 4.03 -1.73
N VAL A 360 -22.11 3.38 -1.71
CA VAL A 360 -21.88 2.07 -2.35
C VAL A 360 -22.76 1.00 -1.72
N ARG A 361 -22.85 0.97 -0.38
CA ARG A 361 -23.78 0.09 0.34
C ARG A 361 -25.24 0.35 -0.03
N ALA A 362 -25.67 1.62 -0.01
CA ALA A 362 -27.02 2.00 -0.41
C ALA A 362 -27.33 1.56 -1.84
N TYR A 363 -26.41 1.80 -2.79
CA TYR A 363 -26.53 1.36 -4.17
C TYR A 363 -26.68 -0.16 -4.27
N GLY A 364 -25.79 -0.92 -3.63
CA GLY A 364 -25.83 -2.39 -3.69
C GLY A 364 -27.14 -2.98 -3.17
N ILE A 365 -27.69 -2.39 -2.10
CA ILE A 365 -28.97 -2.80 -1.52
C ILE A 365 -30.15 -2.41 -2.42
N LEU A 366 -30.10 -1.28 -3.13
CA LEU A 366 -31.23 -0.74 -3.91
C LEU A 366 -31.22 -1.11 -5.41
N ALA A 367 -30.06 -1.29 -6.04
CA ALA A 367 -29.93 -1.60 -7.46
C ALA A 367 -30.13 -3.09 -7.82
N PRO A 368 -30.97 -3.42 -8.82
CA PRO A 368 -31.34 -4.82 -9.13
C PRO A 368 -30.17 -5.69 -9.61
N ASP A 369 -29.14 -5.08 -10.21
CA ASP A 369 -27.92 -5.74 -10.65
C ASP A 369 -26.71 -4.86 -10.27
N PRO A 370 -26.25 -4.92 -9.01
CA PRO A 370 -25.24 -4.01 -8.50
C PRO A 370 -23.81 -4.45 -8.83
N TRP A 371 -23.61 -5.70 -9.24
CA TRP A 371 -22.32 -6.37 -9.24
C TRP A 371 -21.25 -5.69 -10.11
N PRO A 372 -21.54 -5.24 -11.35
CA PRO A 372 -20.54 -4.58 -12.18
C PRO A 372 -19.99 -3.29 -11.54
N THR A 373 -20.87 -2.44 -11.00
CA THR A 373 -20.51 -1.18 -10.34
C THR A 373 -19.80 -1.44 -9.00
N LEU A 374 -20.24 -2.43 -8.22
CA LEU A 374 -19.53 -2.83 -6.99
C LEU A 374 -18.13 -3.37 -7.28
N THR A 375 -17.96 -4.16 -8.34
CA THR A 375 -16.63 -4.63 -8.77
C THR A 375 -15.75 -3.48 -9.23
N ALA A 376 -16.28 -2.52 -10.00
CA ALA A 376 -15.52 -1.34 -10.42
C ALA A 376 -15.03 -0.53 -9.23
N TYR A 377 -15.89 -0.29 -8.23
CA TYR A 377 -15.51 0.38 -6.99
C TYR A 377 -14.49 -0.43 -6.19
N GLY A 378 -14.75 -1.71 -5.90
CA GLY A 378 -13.83 -2.53 -5.09
C GLY A 378 -12.45 -2.74 -5.75
N ARG A 379 -12.32 -2.58 -7.07
CA ARG A 379 -11.01 -2.62 -7.76
C ARG A 379 -10.09 -1.45 -7.38
N VAL A 380 -10.66 -0.29 -7.10
CA VAL A 380 -9.90 0.94 -6.79
C VAL A 380 -9.74 1.19 -5.30
N VAL A 381 -10.49 0.44 -4.48
CA VAL A 381 -10.35 0.46 -3.02
C VAL A 381 -9.01 -0.15 -2.60
N ASP A 382 -8.38 0.49 -1.62
CA ASP A 382 -7.22 -0.07 -0.92
C ASP A 382 -7.64 -1.31 -0.13
N ALA A 383 -7.20 -2.48 -0.59
CA ALA A 383 -7.56 -3.76 0.01
C ALA A 383 -6.90 -3.99 1.39
N GLU A 384 -5.86 -3.20 1.73
CA GLU A 384 -5.16 -3.29 3.00
C GLU A 384 -5.83 -2.41 4.06
N HIS A 385 -6.22 -1.18 3.69
CA HIS A 385 -6.62 -0.17 4.68
C HIS A 385 -8.10 0.20 4.65
N GLU A 386 -8.88 -0.34 3.71
CA GLU A 386 -10.33 -0.14 3.68
C GLU A 386 -11.07 -1.35 4.25
N TYR A 387 -11.78 -1.13 5.35
CA TYR A 387 -12.46 -2.18 6.12
C TYR A 387 -13.96 -2.25 5.83
N THR A 388 -14.57 -1.18 5.29
CA THR A 388 -16.04 -1.07 5.19
C THR A 388 -16.60 -1.80 3.96
N PHE A 389 -15.88 -1.85 2.85
CA PHE A 389 -16.35 -2.49 1.62
C PHE A 389 -16.50 -4.00 1.82
N ALA A 390 -15.41 -4.70 2.14
CA ALA A 390 -15.47 -6.13 2.37
C ALA A 390 -16.16 -6.48 3.70
N GLY A 391 -15.91 -5.71 4.78
CA GLY A 391 -16.38 -6.05 6.13
C GLY A 391 -17.87 -5.76 6.36
N GLU A 392 -18.43 -4.72 5.74
CA GLU A 392 -19.82 -4.31 5.97
C GLU A 392 -20.66 -4.30 4.69
N THR A 393 -20.12 -3.78 3.59
CA THR A 393 -20.90 -3.51 2.37
C THR A 393 -21.26 -4.80 1.66
N VAL A 394 -20.28 -5.63 1.31
CA VAL A 394 -20.50 -6.92 0.65
C VAL A 394 -21.50 -7.81 1.40
N PRO A 395 -21.33 -8.09 2.72
CA PRO A 395 -22.30 -8.92 3.44
C PRO A 395 -23.69 -8.29 3.52
N ALA A 396 -23.81 -6.97 3.67
CA ALA A 396 -25.12 -6.30 3.68
C ALA A 396 -25.84 -6.41 2.33
N VAL A 397 -25.10 -6.28 1.22
CA VAL A 397 -25.66 -6.44 -0.14
C VAL A 397 -26.08 -7.89 -0.37
N LEU A 398 -25.27 -8.87 0.03
CA LEU A 398 -25.63 -10.29 -0.06
C LEU A 398 -26.89 -10.62 0.74
N ALA A 399 -27.03 -10.06 1.94
CA ALA A 399 -28.23 -10.24 2.77
C ALA A 399 -29.50 -9.67 2.09
N ALA A 400 -29.37 -8.54 1.38
CA ALA A 400 -30.47 -7.91 0.67
C ALA A 400 -30.81 -8.57 -0.68
N ARG A 401 -29.80 -9.06 -1.42
CA ARG A 401 -29.92 -9.57 -2.78
C ARG A 401 -30.02 -11.08 -2.88
N GLY A 402 -29.55 -11.79 -1.86
CA GLY A 402 -29.41 -13.23 -1.89
C GLY A 402 -28.32 -13.70 -2.85
N TRP A 403 -28.31 -15.01 -3.08
CA TRP A 403 -27.22 -15.72 -3.75
C TRP A 403 -27.55 -16.11 -5.20
N SER A 404 -27.58 -15.11 -6.11
CA SER A 404 -27.68 -15.36 -7.55
C SER A 404 -26.40 -15.97 -8.12
N SER A 405 -26.33 -16.24 -9.43
CA SER A 405 -25.07 -16.72 -10.04
C SER A 405 -24.02 -15.62 -10.07
N GLU A 406 -24.46 -14.40 -10.37
CA GLU A 406 -23.66 -13.19 -10.43
C GLU A 406 -23.13 -12.82 -9.03
N ALA A 407 -23.95 -12.98 -7.98
CA ALA A 407 -23.51 -12.79 -6.60
C ALA A 407 -22.41 -13.78 -6.20
N VAL A 408 -22.53 -15.05 -6.62
CA VAL A 408 -21.48 -16.06 -6.39
C VAL A 408 -20.20 -15.69 -7.13
N ASP A 409 -20.29 -15.32 -8.41
CA ASP A 409 -19.11 -14.90 -9.19
C ASP A 409 -18.42 -13.68 -8.57
N PHE A 410 -19.21 -12.71 -8.08
CA PHE A 410 -18.74 -11.52 -7.37
C PHE A 410 -18.02 -11.87 -6.06
N VAL A 411 -18.56 -12.79 -5.26
CA VAL A 411 -17.92 -13.19 -3.99
C VAL A 411 -16.61 -13.94 -4.23
N PHE A 412 -16.54 -14.79 -5.27
CA PHE A 412 -15.26 -15.38 -5.67
C PHE A 412 -14.26 -14.31 -6.10
N TRP A 413 -14.70 -13.29 -6.83
CA TRP A 413 -13.86 -12.13 -7.15
C TRP A 413 -13.36 -11.40 -5.90
N VAL A 414 -14.21 -11.19 -4.88
CA VAL A 414 -13.81 -10.57 -3.60
C VAL A 414 -12.74 -11.40 -2.89
N MET A 415 -12.87 -12.74 -2.86
CA MET A 415 -11.84 -13.61 -2.28
C MET A 415 -10.53 -13.54 -3.06
N ILE A 416 -10.58 -13.52 -4.39
CA ILE A 416 -9.39 -13.39 -5.25
C ILE A 416 -8.72 -12.02 -5.09
N ARG A 417 -9.51 -10.95 -4.87
CA ARG A 417 -9.01 -9.58 -4.65
C ARG A 417 -8.21 -9.44 -3.34
N ASN A 418 -8.39 -10.37 -2.40
CA ASN A 418 -7.62 -10.53 -1.17
C ASN A 418 -7.61 -9.29 -0.25
N TYR A 419 -8.77 -8.97 0.34
CA TYR A 419 -8.89 -7.93 1.38
C TYR A 419 -8.32 -8.42 2.73
N PHE A 420 -7.05 -8.80 2.79
CA PHE A 420 -6.48 -9.65 3.85
C PHE A 420 -6.59 -9.07 5.27
N ASN A 421 -6.56 -7.74 5.46
CA ASN A 421 -6.77 -7.14 6.79
C ASN A 421 -8.24 -7.21 7.24
N THR A 422 -9.18 -7.26 6.29
CA THR A 422 -10.62 -7.37 6.56
C THR A 422 -11.11 -8.82 6.57
N LEU A 423 -10.54 -9.65 5.70
CA LEU A 423 -10.82 -11.07 5.49
C LEU A 423 -9.55 -11.90 5.74
N PRO A 424 -9.04 -11.93 6.98
CA PRO A 424 -7.83 -12.68 7.29
C PRO A 424 -8.03 -14.20 7.21
N ASP A 425 -9.29 -14.65 7.26
CA ASP A 425 -9.73 -16.04 7.20
C ASP A 425 -11.01 -16.13 6.35
N LEU A 426 -11.00 -16.94 5.29
CA LEU A 426 -12.13 -17.14 4.39
C LEU A 426 -13.25 -18.00 4.97
N GLU A 427 -13.12 -18.55 6.19
CA GLU A 427 -14.24 -19.17 6.92
C GLU A 427 -15.39 -18.16 7.12
N VAL A 428 -15.08 -16.87 7.31
CA VAL A 428 -16.11 -15.82 7.42
C VAL A 428 -16.93 -15.68 6.14
N VAL A 429 -16.32 -15.85 4.98
CA VAL A 429 -17.01 -15.81 3.68
C VAL A 429 -17.77 -17.12 3.45
N TRP A 430 -17.10 -18.25 3.70
CA TRP A 430 -17.63 -19.58 3.48
C TRP A 430 -18.88 -19.87 4.33
N THR A 431 -18.76 -19.67 5.64
CA THR A 431 -19.80 -19.97 6.63
C THR A 431 -20.57 -18.71 7.03
N GLY A 432 -19.86 -17.63 7.36
CA GLY A 432 -20.47 -16.41 7.92
C GLY A 432 -21.37 -15.67 6.94
N TRP A 433 -20.90 -15.41 5.72
CA TRP A 433 -21.72 -14.80 4.67
C TRP A 433 -22.68 -15.81 4.04
N GLY A 434 -22.35 -17.11 4.12
CA GLY A 434 -23.19 -18.21 3.66
C GLY A 434 -22.87 -18.70 2.24
N LEU A 435 -21.66 -18.46 1.73
CA LEU A 435 -21.23 -18.94 0.41
C LEU A 435 -21.39 -20.46 0.28
N ARG A 436 -21.08 -21.23 1.33
CA ARG A 436 -21.29 -22.69 1.36
C ARG A 436 -22.72 -23.06 0.95
N GLY A 437 -23.71 -22.47 1.60
CA GLY A 437 -25.13 -22.73 1.32
C GLY A 437 -25.55 -22.32 -0.09
N ALA A 438 -24.84 -21.38 -0.71
CA ALA A 438 -25.10 -20.90 -2.07
C ALA A 438 -24.56 -21.83 -3.17
N VAL A 439 -23.50 -22.60 -2.87
CA VAL A 439 -22.73 -23.34 -3.89
C VAL A 439 -22.80 -24.85 -3.78
N VAL A 440 -23.02 -25.42 -2.58
CA VAL A 440 -22.95 -26.89 -2.34
C VAL A 440 -23.94 -27.73 -3.13
N ASP A 441 -25.08 -27.14 -3.55
CA ASP A 441 -26.07 -27.82 -4.40
C ASP A 441 -25.81 -27.62 -5.91
N ARG A 442 -24.76 -26.88 -6.28
CA ARG A 442 -24.33 -26.66 -7.67
C ARG A 442 -23.29 -27.70 -8.08
N ASP A 443 -23.10 -27.89 -9.38
CA ASP A 443 -22.00 -28.70 -9.91
C ASP A 443 -20.64 -28.04 -9.59
N PRO A 444 -19.79 -28.64 -8.74
CA PRO A 444 -18.51 -28.06 -8.34
C PRO A 444 -17.55 -27.90 -9.52
N VAL A 445 -17.56 -28.81 -10.49
CA VAL A 445 -16.65 -28.80 -11.64
C VAL A 445 -17.02 -27.69 -12.60
N ALA A 446 -18.31 -27.55 -12.90
CA ALA A 446 -18.81 -26.48 -13.76
C ALA A 446 -18.59 -25.10 -13.15
N LEU A 447 -18.79 -24.96 -11.82
CA LEU A 447 -18.55 -23.71 -11.13
C LEU A 447 -17.06 -23.35 -11.07
N ALA A 448 -16.18 -24.31 -10.75
CA ALA A 448 -14.74 -24.10 -10.74
C ALA A 448 -14.21 -23.56 -12.07
N ARG A 449 -14.63 -24.17 -13.18
CA ARG A 449 -14.26 -23.72 -14.53
C ARG A 449 -14.74 -22.30 -14.80
N ARG A 450 -16.00 -21.98 -14.48
CA ARG A 450 -16.55 -20.63 -14.64
C ARG A 450 -15.77 -19.59 -13.83
N VAL A 451 -15.46 -19.89 -12.56
CA VAL A 451 -14.70 -18.99 -11.67
C VAL A 451 -13.30 -18.74 -12.23
N VAL A 452 -12.59 -19.79 -12.64
CA VAL A 452 -11.26 -19.67 -13.24
C VAL A 452 -11.32 -18.90 -14.56
N ASP A 453 -12.27 -19.19 -15.45
CA ASP A 453 -12.38 -18.52 -16.74
C ASP A 453 -12.73 -17.03 -16.60
N LEU A 454 -13.59 -16.66 -15.65
CA LEU A 454 -13.97 -15.26 -15.40
C LEU A 454 -12.84 -14.43 -14.78
N HIS A 455 -12.01 -15.05 -13.94
CA HIS A 455 -11.01 -14.35 -13.13
C HIS A 455 -9.57 -14.76 -13.45
N LEU A 456 -9.34 -15.36 -14.63
CA LEU A 456 -8.06 -15.95 -15.03
C LEU A 456 -6.90 -14.98 -14.88
N ASP A 457 -7.06 -13.76 -15.40
CA ASP A 457 -6.01 -12.73 -15.36
C ASP A 457 -5.65 -12.35 -13.92
N ASP A 458 -6.63 -12.23 -13.04
CA ASP A 458 -6.41 -11.85 -11.64
C ASP A 458 -5.77 -13.01 -10.85
N ILE A 459 -6.15 -14.27 -11.13
CA ILE A 459 -5.55 -15.47 -10.52
C ILE A 459 -4.10 -15.68 -10.98
N VAL A 460 -3.85 -15.64 -12.29
CA VAL A 460 -2.52 -15.93 -12.87
C VAL A 460 -1.53 -14.81 -12.61
N SER A 461 -1.98 -13.55 -12.64
CA SER A 461 -1.09 -12.42 -12.36
C SER A 461 -0.60 -12.37 -10.92
N ARG A 462 -1.30 -13.03 -9.99
CA ARG A 462 -0.99 -13.02 -8.55
C ARG A 462 -0.88 -11.59 -7.99
N ARG A 463 -1.49 -10.61 -8.67
CA ARG A 463 -1.37 -9.17 -8.39
C ARG A 463 -1.93 -8.75 -7.02
N TYR A 464 -2.66 -9.65 -6.38
CA TYR A 464 -3.33 -9.44 -5.09
C TYR A 464 -2.77 -10.36 -3.99
N GLU A 465 -1.75 -11.16 -4.28
CA GLU A 465 -1.06 -11.94 -3.25
C GLU A 465 -0.28 -11.00 -2.34
N VAL A 466 -0.44 -11.20 -1.02
CA VAL A 466 0.33 -10.47 0.00
C VAL A 466 1.12 -11.49 0.80
N SER A 467 2.30 -11.11 1.30
CA SER A 467 3.19 -12.03 2.02
C SER A 467 2.43 -12.76 3.14
N ARG A 468 2.39 -14.11 3.06
CA ARG A 468 1.64 -15.06 3.93
C ARG A 468 0.13 -15.20 3.69
N HIS A 469 -0.47 -14.40 2.81
CA HIS A 469 -1.90 -14.48 2.46
C HIS A 469 -2.03 -14.62 0.94
N PRO A 470 -2.06 -15.87 0.42
CA PRO A 470 -2.12 -16.11 -1.03
C PRO A 470 -3.44 -15.64 -1.65
N GLY A 471 -4.47 -15.33 -0.86
CA GLY A 471 -5.77 -14.90 -1.38
C GLY A 471 -6.48 -16.00 -2.18
N GLY A 472 -7.68 -15.68 -2.65
CA GLY A 472 -8.39 -16.46 -3.66
C GLY A 472 -8.60 -17.93 -3.30
N LEU A 473 -8.38 -18.81 -4.29
CA LEU A 473 -8.66 -20.23 -4.18
C LEU A 473 -7.63 -20.99 -3.32
N GLU A 474 -6.37 -20.53 -3.31
CA GLU A 474 -5.31 -21.10 -2.48
C GLU A 474 -5.57 -20.81 -1.00
N GLN A 475 -5.98 -19.58 -0.66
CA GLN A 475 -6.38 -19.25 0.70
C GLN A 475 -7.64 -20.02 1.12
N LEU A 476 -8.64 -20.15 0.22
CA LEU A 476 -9.85 -20.91 0.53
C LEU A 476 -9.53 -22.37 0.87
N ALA A 477 -8.57 -22.97 0.16
CA ALA A 477 -8.09 -24.31 0.48
C ALA A 477 -7.38 -24.34 1.85
N GLY A 478 -6.52 -23.37 2.14
CA GLY A 478 -5.77 -23.31 3.40
C GLY A 478 -6.61 -23.04 4.65
N ASP A 479 -7.68 -22.25 4.51
CA ASP A 479 -8.51 -21.78 5.63
C ASP A 479 -9.60 -22.80 6.02
N LEU A 480 -10.01 -23.68 5.09
CA LEU A 480 -11.03 -24.69 5.38
C LEU A 480 -10.44 -25.94 6.07
N PRO A 481 -11.15 -26.53 7.05
CA PRO A 481 -10.63 -27.66 7.82
C PRO A 481 -10.55 -28.94 6.98
N GLU A 482 -9.42 -29.65 7.09
CA GLU A 482 -9.26 -31.00 6.52
C GLU A 482 -9.83 -32.11 7.44
N PRO A 483 -10.40 -33.19 6.88
CA PRO A 483 -10.60 -33.44 5.44
C PRO A 483 -11.71 -32.56 4.86
N TYR A 484 -11.51 -32.04 3.65
CA TYR A 484 -12.51 -31.22 2.96
C TYR A 484 -13.81 -31.98 2.74
N GLU A 485 -14.92 -31.26 2.68
CA GLU A 485 -16.18 -31.84 2.21
C GLU A 485 -16.09 -32.17 0.70
N PRO A 486 -16.80 -33.22 0.21
CA PRO A 486 -16.63 -33.71 -1.16
C PRO A 486 -16.84 -32.65 -2.24
N TRP A 487 -17.72 -31.67 -1.98
CA TRP A 487 -17.96 -30.57 -2.91
C TRP A 487 -16.73 -29.66 -3.05
N VAL A 488 -16.13 -29.27 -1.92
CA VAL A 488 -14.94 -28.40 -1.87
C VAL A 488 -13.76 -29.11 -2.52
N GLU A 489 -13.54 -30.39 -2.20
CA GLU A 489 -12.49 -31.20 -2.82
C GLU A 489 -12.64 -31.25 -4.34
N ALA A 490 -13.84 -31.56 -4.86
CA ALA A 490 -14.11 -31.60 -6.29
C ALA A 490 -13.93 -30.24 -6.98
N PHE A 491 -14.34 -29.15 -6.31
CA PHE A 491 -14.18 -27.79 -6.82
C PHE A 491 -12.70 -27.39 -6.93
N LEU A 492 -11.91 -27.60 -5.86
CA LEU A 492 -10.49 -27.24 -5.83
C LEU A 492 -9.67 -28.05 -6.85
N VAL A 493 -9.95 -29.35 -6.99
CA VAL A 493 -9.32 -30.20 -8.02
C VAL A 493 -9.65 -29.67 -9.41
N ALA A 494 -10.93 -29.41 -9.71
CA ALA A 494 -11.34 -28.91 -11.02
C ALA A 494 -10.78 -27.52 -11.35
N ALA A 495 -10.64 -26.64 -10.35
CA ALA A 495 -10.03 -25.33 -10.52
C ALA A 495 -8.53 -25.44 -10.86
N SER A 496 -7.81 -26.31 -10.13
CA SER A 496 -6.39 -26.60 -10.38
C SER A 496 -6.15 -27.22 -11.77
N ASP A 497 -6.98 -28.20 -12.14
CA ASP A 497 -6.95 -28.80 -13.48
C ASP A 497 -7.17 -27.74 -14.56
N ARG A 498 -8.19 -26.88 -14.37
CA ARG A 498 -8.49 -25.82 -15.33
C ARG A 498 -7.33 -24.84 -15.48
N LEU A 499 -6.72 -24.40 -14.39
CA LEU A 499 -5.55 -23.50 -14.40
C LEU A 499 -4.33 -24.12 -15.09
N THR A 500 -4.24 -25.44 -15.17
CA THR A 500 -3.15 -26.15 -15.88
C THR A 500 -3.42 -26.28 -17.39
N GLU A 501 -4.68 -26.20 -17.81
CA GLU A 501 -5.10 -26.28 -19.22
C GLU A 501 -4.96 -24.97 -20.00
N VAL A 502 -5.10 -23.83 -19.31
CA VAL A 502 -4.99 -22.48 -19.89
C VAL A 502 -3.56 -21.96 -19.78
#